data_AF-A0A9X5KSV1-F1
#
_entry.id   AF-A0A9X5KSV1-F1
#
_cell.length_a   1.000
_cell.length_b   1.000
_cell.length_c   1.000
_cell.angle_alpha   90.00
_cell.angle_beta   90.00
_cell.angle_gamma   90.00
#
_symmetry.space_group_name_H-M   'P 1'
#
loop_
_entity.id
_entity.type
_entity.pdbx_description
1 polymer ?
#
loop_
_entity_poly.entity_id
_entity_poly.type
_entity_poly.pdbx_seq_one_letter_code
_entity_poly.pdbx_strand_id
1 'polypeptide(L)'
;MHTLYCYVDGSDNQTVEPVLVDAFRALVSDWAQYRAVLVNHQHERTPDMAPDDLSDWFIGLNLPLPHVSRSLIDQLVLFTKALAGVTARDFVVGISSPSGGSEDLVFLNANADASEGSRLYTKLEATLHGA
;
A
#
# COMPACT_ATOMS: atom_id res chain seq x y z
N MET A 1 11.36 -6.99 -11.19
CA MET A 1 11.55 -7.29 -9.77
C MET A 1 10.20 -7.23 -9.09
N HIS A 2 9.92 -8.11 -8.13
CA HIS A 2 8.69 -8.05 -7.36
C HIS A 2 8.70 -6.86 -6.40
N THR A 3 7.54 -6.27 -6.16
CA THR A 3 7.37 -5.07 -5.34
C THR A 3 6.26 -5.32 -4.33
N LEU A 4 6.50 -5.01 -3.06
CA LEU A 4 5.44 -4.86 -2.07
C LEU A 4 4.81 -3.48 -2.28
N TYR A 5 3.49 -3.42 -2.45
CA TYR A 5 2.76 -2.16 -2.43
C TYR A 5 1.92 -2.03 -1.19
N CYS A 6 1.70 -0.80 -0.76
CA CYS A 6 0.70 -0.43 0.23
C CYS A 6 -0.03 0.80 -0.30
N TYR A 7 -1.32 0.68 -0.59
CA TYR A 7 -2.14 1.77 -1.11
C TYR A 7 -3.36 1.99 -0.24
N VAL A 8 -3.87 3.22 -0.27
CA VAL A 8 -5.20 3.53 0.25
C VAL A 8 -6.24 2.74 -0.54
N ASP A 9 -7.20 2.15 0.16
CA ASP A 9 -8.35 1.49 -0.46
C ASP A 9 -9.41 2.54 -0.84
N GLY A 10 -9.85 2.50 -2.10
CA GLY A 10 -10.79 3.45 -2.70
C GLY A 10 -10.16 4.66 -3.40
N SER A 11 -10.99 5.36 -4.18
CA SER A 11 -10.58 6.46 -5.08
C SER A 11 -11.13 7.84 -4.68
N ASP A 12 -11.94 7.92 -3.63
CA ASP A 12 -12.60 9.13 -3.13
C ASP A 12 -11.72 9.89 -2.12
N ASN A 13 -10.46 10.13 -2.48
CA ASN A 13 -9.42 10.60 -1.54
C ASN A 13 -9.20 12.12 -1.54
N GLN A 14 -9.98 12.91 -2.28
CA GLN A 14 -9.71 14.34 -2.53
C GLN A 14 -9.53 15.16 -1.25
N THR A 15 -10.32 14.87 -0.21
CA THR A 15 -10.30 15.63 1.04
C THR A 15 -9.16 15.22 1.97
N VAL A 16 -8.66 14.00 1.85
CA VAL A 16 -7.63 13.41 2.72
C VAL A 16 -6.28 13.26 2.02
N GLU A 17 -6.20 13.49 0.71
CA GLU A 17 -4.98 13.37 -0.10
C GLU A 17 -3.78 14.11 0.51
N PRO A 18 -3.87 15.38 0.94
CA PRO A 18 -2.70 16.07 1.51
C PRO A 18 -2.15 15.34 2.74
N VAL A 19 -3.03 14.83 3.62
CA VAL A 19 -2.65 14.10 4.84
C VAL A 19 -1.99 12.77 4.48
N LEU A 20 -2.56 12.05 3.51
CA LEU A 20 -2.00 10.78 3.02
C LEU A 20 -0.63 10.99 2.40
N VAL A 21 -0.50 11.95 1.48
CA VAL A 21 0.73 12.24 0.74
C VAL A 21 1.84 12.69 1.69
N ASP A 22 1.55 13.56 2.65
CA ASP A 22 2.54 14.01 3.64
C ASP A 22 3.02 12.86 4.52
N ALA A 23 2.11 12.01 4.99
CA ALA A 23 2.45 10.84 5.79
C ALA A 23 3.32 9.83 5.03
N PHE A 24 2.93 9.47 3.80
CA PHE A 24 3.71 8.56 2.96
C PHE A 24 5.06 9.17 2.54
N ARG A 25 5.12 10.48 2.29
CA ARG A 25 6.37 11.17 1.98
C ARG A 25 7.35 11.12 3.14
N ALA A 26 6.87 11.33 4.37
CA ALA A 26 7.69 11.19 5.57
C ALA A 26 8.23 9.76 5.72
N LEU A 27 7.34 8.75 5.58
CA LEU A 27 7.74 7.34 5.67
C LEU A 27 8.77 6.96 4.60
N VAL A 28 8.56 7.38 3.35
CA VAL A 28 9.49 7.12 2.24
C VAL A 28 10.85 7.78 2.48
N SER A 29 10.88 8.98 3.09
CA SER A 29 12.13 9.64 3.49
C SER A 29 12.89 8.81 4.54
N ASP A 30 12.18 8.30 5.56
CA ASP A 30 12.77 7.42 6.59
C ASP A 30 13.25 6.08 6.00
N TRP A 31 12.58 5.63 4.94
CA TRP A 31 12.87 4.38 4.23
C TRP A 31 13.72 4.56 2.97
N ALA A 32 14.42 5.70 2.81
CA ALA A 32 15.21 5.99 1.61
C ALA A 32 16.26 4.90 1.30
N GLN A 33 16.88 4.32 2.33
CA GLN A 33 17.84 3.22 2.21
C GLN A 33 17.26 1.94 1.59
N TYR A 34 15.94 1.73 1.72
CA TYR A 34 15.22 0.59 1.16
C TYR A 34 14.61 0.89 -0.22
N ARG A 35 14.86 2.08 -0.77
CA ARG A 35 14.35 2.53 -2.06
C ARG A 35 12.82 2.47 -2.14
N ALA A 36 12.15 2.78 -1.04
CA ALA A 36 10.70 3.00 -1.04
C ALA A 36 10.36 4.18 -1.98
N VAL A 37 9.22 4.11 -2.65
CA VAL A 37 8.77 5.13 -3.59
C VAL A 37 7.35 5.52 -3.25
N LEU A 38 7.12 6.81 -3.06
CA LEU A 38 5.78 7.39 -2.94
C LEU A 38 5.05 7.26 -4.28
N VAL A 39 3.81 6.78 -4.25
CA VAL A 39 2.90 6.77 -5.38
C VAL A 39 1.75 7.72 -5.07
N ASN A 40 1.49 8.63 -6.00
CA ASN A 40 0.27 9.43 -6.06
C ASN A 40 -0.09 9.55 -7.54
N HIS A 41 -0.89 8.60 -8.03
CA HIS A 41 -1.23 8.51 -9.44
C HIS A 41 -2.73 8.23 -9.62
N GLN A 42 -3.41 9.18 -10.24
CA GLN A 42 -4.79 9.01 -10.68
C GLN A 42 -4.81 8.60 -12.14
N HIS A 43 -5.47 7.48 -12.46
CA HIS A 43 -5.55 6.95 -13.81
C HIS A 43 -6.53 7.74 -14.66
N GLU A 44 -6.25 7.77 -15.96
CA GLU A 44 -7.20 8.31 -16.93
C GLU A 44 -8.50 7.49 -16.90
N ARG A 45 -9.63 8.19 -17.07
CA ARG A 45 -10.92 7.53 -17.18
C ARG A 45 -10.95 6.67 -18.45
N THR A 46 -11.44 5.45 -18.34
CA THR A 46 -11.69 4.62 -19.52
C THR A 46 -13.05 4.97 -20.14
N PRO A 47 -13.22 4.82 -21.48
CA PRO A 47 -14.45 5.24 -22.17
C PRO A 47 -15.74 4.53 -21.72
N ASP A 48 -15.61 3.38 -21.06
CA ASP A 48 -16.69 2.55 -20.53
C ASP A 48 -17.17 2.96 -19.13
N MET A 49 -16.46 3.88 -18.46
CA MET A 49 -16.86 4.38 -17.14
C MET A 49 -18.10 5.27 -17.23
N ALA A 50 -19.05 5.04 -16.31
CA ALA A 50 -20.21 5.91 -16.15
C ALA A 50 -19.78 7.30 -15.65
N PRO A 51 -20.55 8.38 -15.92
CA PRO A 51 -20.19 9.74 -15.57
C PRO A 51 -19.81 9.94 -14.08
N ASP A 52 -20.45 9.20 -13.19
CA ASP A 52 -20.26 9.31 -11.74
C ASP A 52 -19.18 8.36 -11.18
N ASP A 53 -18.62 7.46 -12.01
CA ASP A 53 -17.54 6.58 -11.59
C ASP A 53 -16.27 7.40 -11.30
N LEU A 54 -15.52 7.02 -10.28
CA LEU A 54 -14.25 7.65 -9.96
C LEU A 54 -13.11 6.93 -10.69
N SER A 55 -12.17 7.70 -11.27
CA SER A 55 -10.90 7.14 -11.75
C SER A 55 -10.16 6.46 -10.61
N ASP A 56 -9.53 5.32 -10.92
CA ASP A 56 -8.62 4.66 -9.99
C ASP A 56 -7.51 5.61 -9.53
N TRP A 57 -7.38 5.75 -8.21
CA TRP A 57 -6.39 6.63 -7.63
C TRP A 57 -5.49 5.88 -6.64
N PHE A 58 -4.25 5.62 -7.07
CA PHE A 58 -3.25 5.00 -6.22
C PHE A 58 -2.50 6.06 -5.43
N ILE A 59 -2.75 6.08 -4.12
CA ILE A 59 -1.99 6.85 -3.15
C ILE A 59 -1.37 5.87 -2.17
N GLY A 60 -0.04 5.89 -2.04
CA GLY A 60 0.67 5.08 -1.06
C GLY A 60 2.13 4.89 -1.39
N LEU A 61 2.65 3.67 -1.24
CA LEU A 61 4.06 3.39 -1.49
C LEU A 61 4.29 2.07 -2.21
N ASN A 62 5.42 2.02 -2.91
CA ASN A 62 6.05 0.81 -3.44
C ASN A 62 7.39 0.57 -2.74
N LEU A 63 7.66 -0.69 -2.39
CA LEU A 63 8.88 -1.12 -1.74
C LEU A 63 9.46 -2.37 -2.45
N PRO A 64 10.69 -2.30 -2.98
CA PRO A 64 11.37 -3.48 -3.52
C PRO A 64 11.45 -4.65 -2.53
N LEU A 65 11.03 -5.84 -2.96
CA LEU A 65 11.02 -7.02 -2.08
C LEU A 65 12.36 -7.43 -1.45
N PRO A 66 13.53 -7.31 -2.12
CA PRO A 66 14.80 -7.68 -1.49
C PRO A 66 15.11 -6.91 -0.20
N HIS A 67 14.40 -5.82 0.05
CA HIS A 67 14.54 -5.01 1.25
C HIS A 67 13.47 -5.28 2.31
N VAL A 68 12.42 -6.03 1.99
CA VAL A 68 11.32 -6.30 2.93
C VAL A 68 11.81 -7.27 4.01
N SER A 69 11.67 -6.84 5.26
CA SER A 69 11.95 -7.64 6.44
C SER A 69 10.73 -7.66 7.36
N ARG A 70 10.71 -8.58 8.31
CA ARG A 70 9.65 -8.62 9.33
C ARG A 70 9.51 -7.28 10.07
N SER A 71 10.62 -6.64 10.40
CA SER A 71 10.60 -5.34 11.09
C SER A 71 9.96 -4.22 10.26
N LEU A 72 10.18 -4.20 8.95
CA LEU A 72 9.55 -3.23 8.05
C LEU A 72 8.04 -3.49 7.90
N ILE A 73 7.63 -4.76 7.86
CA ILE A 73 6.22 -5.13 7.86
C ILE A 73 5.52 -4.65 9.15
N ASP A 74 6.14 -4.88 10.31
CA ASP A 74 5.56 -4.45 11.58
C ASP A 74 5.47 -2.91 11.64
N GLN A 75 6.48 -2.19 11.14
CA GLN A 75 6.43 -0.73 10.98
C GLN A 75 5.33 -0.28 10.02
N LEU A 76 5.16 -0.95 8.88
CA LEU A 76 4.11 -0.65 7.91
C LEU A 76 2.73 -0.77 8.54
N VAL A 77 2.47 -1.83 9.32
CA VAL A 77 1.19 -2.04 10.00
C VAL A 77 0.91 -0.96 11.03
N LEU A 78 1.91 -0.56 11.82
CA LEU A 78 1.74 0.53 12.79
C LEU A 78 1.48 1.86 12.10
N PHE A 79 2.19 2.14 11.01
CA PHE A 79 2.00 3.33 10.19
C PHE A 79 0.58 3.40 9.62
N THR A 80 0.13 2.34 8.94
CA THR A 80 -1.21 2.33 8.31
C THR A 80 -2.31 2.36 9.35
N LYS A 81 -2.15 1.70 10.50
CA LYS A 81 -3.09 1.80 11.62
C LYS A 81 -3.26 3.26 12.08
N ALA A 82 -2.15 3.96 12.30
CA ALA A 82 -2.19 5.35 12.75
C ALA A 82 -2.82 6.26 11.68
N LEU A 83 -2.44 6.06 10.42
CA LEU A 83 -2.95 6.87 9.32
C LEU A 83 -4.46 6.62 9.10
N ALA A 84 -4.90 5.37 9.16
CA ALA A 84 -6.31 4.98 9.11
C ALA A 84 -7.13 5.64 10.23
N GLY A 85 -6.57 5.72 11.44
CA GLY A 85 -7.22 6.40 12.56
C GLY A 85 -7.45 7.89 12.34
N VAL A 86 -6.60 8.55 11.54
CA VAL A 86 -6.70 10.00 11.25
C VAL A 86 -7.55 10.27 10.01
N THR A 87 -7.46 9.43 8.99
CA THR A 87 -8.12 9.65 7.69
C THR A 87 -9.43 8.90 7.52
N ALA A 88 -9.74 7.95 8.41
CA ALA A 88 -10.82 6.98 8.28
C ALA A 88 -10.76 6.16 6.97
N ARG A 89 -9.54 5.97 6.43
CA ARG A 89 -9.30 5.15 5.23
C ARG A 89 -8.66 3.83 5.60
N ASP A 90 -9.06 2.81 4.86
CA ASP A 90 -8.43 1.49 4.89
C ASP A 90 -7.30 1.43 3.86
N PHE A 91 -6.45 0.43 3.99
CA PHE A 91 -5.27 0.24 3.17
C PHE A 91 -5.19 -1.20 2.68
N VAL A 92 -4.78 -1.37 1.44
CA VAL A 92 -4.47 -2.67 0.85
C VAL A 92 -2.97 -2.83 0.74
N VAL A 93 -2.46 -3.98 1.17
CA VAL A 93 -1.06 -4.37 1.03
C VAL A 93 -0.97 -5.63 0.20
N GLY A 94 -0.16 -5.58 -0.85
CA GLY A 94 -0.02 -6.68 -1.78
C GLY A 94 1.34 -6.73 -2.45
N ILE A 95 1.48 -7.67 -3.37
CA ILE A 95 2.69 -7.90 -4.15
C ILE A 95 2.37 -7.72 -5.63
N SER A 96 3.25 -7.04 -6.35
CA SER A 96 3.22 -6.98 -7.81
C SER A 96 4.44 -7.64 -8.42
N SER A 97 4.24 -8.27 -9.57
CA SER A 97 5.28 -8.91 -10.37
C SER A 97 5.68 -8.02 -11.55
N PRO A 98 6.91 -8.18 -12.07
CA PRO A 98 7.33 -7.45 -13.26
C PRO A 98 6.57 -7.86 -14.54
N SER A 99 5.83 -8.98 -14.54
CA SER A 99 4.97 -9.38 -15.66
C SER A 99 3.61 -8.67 -15.67
N GLY A 100 3.35 -7.79 -14.69
CA GLY A 100 2.11 -7.03 -14.57
C GLY A 100 1.03 -7.71 -13.73
N GLY A 101 1.33 -8.84 -13.08
CA GLY A 101 0.42 -9.46 -12.11
C GLY A 101 0.50 -8.76 -10.76
N SER A 102 -0.63 -8.66 -10.05
CA SER A 102 -0.68 -8.20 -8.66
C SER A 102 -1.61 -9.08 -7.84
N GLU A 103 -1.28 -9.24 -6.56
CA GLU A 103 -2.08 -9.98 -5.59
C GLU A 103 -2.19 -9.18 -4.29
N ASP A 104 -3.42 -8.91 -3.87
CA ASP A 104 -3.71 -8.34 -2.56
C ASP A 104 -3.53 -9.40 -1.47
N LEU A 105 -2.69 -9.12 -0.49
CA LEU A 105 -2.34 -10.07 0.55
C LEU A 105 -3.12 -9.81 1.84
N VAL A 106 -3.21 -8.55 2.26
CA VAL A 106 -3.93 -8.14 3.47
C VAL A 106 -4.57 -6.75 3.31
N PHE A 107 -5.65 -6.53 4.05
CA PHE A 107 -6.25 -5.21 4.25
C PHE A 107 -5.98 -4.77 5.69
N LEU A 108 -5.62 -3.49 5.86
CA LEU A 108 -5.23 -2.87 7.12
C LEU A 108 -6.13 -1.66 7.37
N ASN A 109 -6.58 -1.50 8.61
CA ASN A 109 -7.41 -0.39 9.03
C ASN A 109 -7.00 0.10 10.43
N ALA A 110 -7.76 1.01 11.02
CA ALA A 110 -7.48 1.57 12.34
C ALA A 110 -7.42 0.53 13.49
N ASN A 111 -7.93 -0.69 13.26
CA ASN A 111 -7.92 -1.78 14.22
C ASN A 111 -6.79 -2.80 13.98
N ALA A 112 -5.97 -2.64 12.94
CA ALA A 112 -4.90 -3.59 12.62
C ALA A 112 -3.93 -3.78 13.80
N ASP A 113 -3.41 -5.01 13.94
CA ASP A 113 -2.48 -5.38 14.99
C ASP A 113 -1.34 -6.29 14.49
N ALA A 114 -0.58 -6.87 15.42
CA ALA A 114 0.58 -7.69 15.09
C ALA A 114 0.22 -8.99 14.34
N SER A 115 -1.04 -9.42 14.40
CA SER A 115 -1.53 -10.60 13.69
C SER A 115 -1.57 -10.36 12.18
N GLU A 116 -1.89 -9.15 11.72
CA GLU A 116 -1.91 -8.75 10.33
C GLU A 116 -0.50 -8.69 9.75
N GLY A 117 0.47 -8.21 10.54
CA GLY A 117 1.88 -8.26 10.15
C GLY A 117 2.39 -9.70 9.99
N SER A 118 2.00 -10.58 10.92
CA SER A 118 2.32 -12.01 10.84
C SER A 118 1.66 -12.67 9.62
N ARG A 119 0.40 -12.33 9.32
CA ARG A 119 -0.34 -12.82 8.16
C ARG A 119 0.29 -12.37 6.85
N LEU A 120 0.67 -11.09 6.75
CA LEU A 120 1.35 -10.55 5.58
C LEU A 120 2.69 -11.25 5.34
N TYR A 121 3.51 -11.40 6.39
CA TYR A 121 4.79 -12.10 6.29
C TYR A 121 4.64 -13.54 5.77
N THR A 122 3.71 -14.31 6.36
CA THR A 122 3.44 -15.70 5.93
C THR A 122 2.97 -15.76 4.48
N LYS A 123 2.09 -14.85 4.06
CA LYS A 123 1.61 -14.80 2.67
C LYS A 123 2.73 -14.44 1.69
N LEU A 124 3.57 -13.45 2.02
CA LEU A 124 4.72 -13.08 1.19
C LEU A 124 5.68 -14.25 0.99
N GLU A 125 6.01 -14.97 2.06
CA GLU A 125 6.85 -16.17 1.98
C GLU A 125 6.22 -17.24 1.08
N ALA A 126 4.91 -17.49 1.21
CA ALA A 126 4.21 -18.46 0.38
C ALA A 126 4.20 -18.07 -1.11
N THR A 127 3.91 -16.82 -1.42
CA THR A 127 3.88 -16.32 -2.80
C THR A 127 5.27 -16.34 -3.46
N LEU A 128 6.34 -16.13 -2.69
CA LEU A 128 7.72 -16.16 -3.21
C LEU A 128 8.28 -17.57 -3.42
N HIS A 129 7.87 -18.54 -2.59
CA HIS A 129 8.33 -19.93 -2.71
C HIS A 129 7.43 -20.80 -3.62
N GLY A 130 6.23 -20.32 -3.96
CA GLY A 130 5.31 -20.99 -4.88
C GLY A 130 5.47 -20.61 -6.35
N ALA A 131 6.40 -19.69 -6.67
CA ALA A 131 6.65 -19.14 -8.01
C ALA A 131 7.88 -19.75 -8.70
#